data_AF-A0A924A3C7-F1
#
_entry.id   AF-A0A924A3C7-F1
#
_cell.length_a   1.000
_cell.length_b   1.000
_cell.length_c   1.000
_cell.angle_alpha   90.00
_cell.angle_beta   90.00
_cell.angle_gamma   90.00
#
_symmetry.space_group_name_H-M   'P 1'
#
loop_
_entity.id
_entity.type
_entity.pdbx_description
1 polymer ?
#
loop_
_entity_poly.entity_id
_entity_poly.type
_entity_poly.pdbx_seq_one_letter_code
_entity_poly.pdbx_strand_id
1 'polypeptide(L)'
;IKKGSVKGDAGGDVKIGFSSIFWNTAWTQGQAPTTLGILCDPKNPALKEFPTQYHSNWQWWDAMSHSNAIDLDAVDKNLKPIVRVIDDWYKAKPLGLVFECKVGKGKLLFSGIDLISDSETRPEAKQLLQSLTSYMAGNEFHPTTEVAANKIEDLFKTDKLK
;
A
#
# COMPACT_ATOMS: atom_id res chain seq x y z
N ILE A 1 -7.39 -3.06 2.32
CA ILE A 1 -7.59 -4.24 3.21
C ILE A 1 -7.41 -3.82 4.66
N LYS A 2 -7.99 -4.55 5.64
CA LYS A 2 -7.88 -4.18 7.07
C LYS A 2 -6.44 -4.27 7.57
N LYS A 3 -6.01 -3.32 8.40
CA LYS A 3 -4.68 -3.35 9.04
C LYS A 3 -4.50 -4.63 9.86
N GLY A 4 -3.35 -5.28 9.70
CA GLY A 4 -2.99 -6.52 10.38
C GLY A 4 -3.34 -7.80 9.64
N SER A 5 -3.98 -7.74 8.46
CA SER A 5 -4.37 -8.93 7.69
C SER A 5 -3.24 -9.56 6.87
N VAL A 6 -2.13 -8.85 6.62
CA VAL A 6 -1.01 -9.32 5.78
C VAL A 6 -0.03 -10.14 6.61
N LYS A 7 0.50 -11.25 6.06
CA LYS A 7 1.54 -12.08 6.69
C LYS A 7 2.83 -11.28 6.91
N GLY A 8 3.62 -11.68 7.90
CA GLY A 8 4.86 -10.97 8.25
C GLY A 8 5.87 -10.94 7.10
N ASP A 9 6.11 -12.09 6.48
CA ASP A 9 7.00 -12.27 5.32
C ASP A 9 6.49 -11.60 4.03
N ALA A 10 5.22 -11.25 3.96
CA ALA A 10 4.61 -10.47 2.89
C ALA A 10 4.59 -8.94 3.15
N GLY A 11 5.29 -8.47 4.20
CA GLY A 11 5.39 -7.05 4.57
C GLY A 11 4.50 -6.63 5.75
N GLY A 12 3.68 -7.53 6.30
CA GLY A 12 2.82 -7.23 7.45
C GLY A 12 3.57 -7.02 8.78
N ASP A 13 4.86 -7.33 8.83
CA ASP A 13 5.75 -7.03 9.95
C ASP A 13 6.25 -5.57 9.95
N VAL A 14 6.27 -4.92 8.78
CA VAL A 14 6.71 -3.55 8.60
C VAL A 14 5.74 -2.59 9.28
N LYS A 15 6.27 -1.77 10.19
CA LYS A 15 5.47 -0.81 10.96
C LYS A 15 5.47 0.55 10.24
N ILE A 16 4.55 0.70 9.30
CA ILE A 16 4.29 1.99 8.64
C ILE A 16 3.79 3.00 9.67
N GLY A 17 4.25 4.23 9.55
CA GLY A 17 3.64 5.40 10.18
C GLY A 17 3.94 6.66 9.39
N PHE A 18 3.19 7.72 9.69
CA PHE A 18 3.30 8.99 8.98
C PHE A 18 4.66 9.69 9.21
N SER A 19 5.14 9.69 10.46
CA SER A 19 6.48 10.20 10.76
C SER A 19 7.53 9.25 10.18
N SER A 20 8.67 9.82 9.77
CA SER A 20 9.82 9.02 9.38
C SER A 20 10.41 8.25 10.57
N ILE A 21 11.22 7.24 10.26
CA ILE A 21 12.10 6.57 11.22
C ILE A 21 12.84 7.60 12.08
N PHE A 22 12.87 7.37 13.39
CA PHE A 22 13.72 8.13 14.30
C PHE A 22 15.11 7.49 14.40
N TRP A 23 16.12 8.22 13.91
CA TRP A 23 17.55 7.94 14.02
C TRP A 23 18.01 6.56 13.54
N ASN A 24 17.97 5.54 14.40
CA ASN A 24 18.45 4.20 14.08
C ASN A 24 17.60 3.13 14.76
N THR A 25 16.88 2.35 13.94
CA THR A 25 16.05 1.23 14.39
C THR A 25 16.86 0.14 15.11
N ALA A 26 18.16 0.01 14.85
CA ALA A 26 19.02 -0.94 15.56
C ALA A 26 19.16 -0.61 17.06
N TRP A 27 19.16 0.68 17.42
CA TRP A 27 19.34 1.13 18.81
C TRP A 27 18.02 1.32 19.54
N THR A 28 16.91 1.45 18.80
CA THR A 28 15.56 1.52 19.36
C THR A 28 14.84 0.18 19.35
N GLN A 29 15.56 -0.92 19.08
CA GLN A 29 15.00 -2.28 18.99
C GLN A 29 13.82 -2.38 18.00
N GLY A 30 13.91 -1.64 16.89
CA GLY A 30 12.86 -1.61 15.86
C GLY A 30 11.62 -0.80 16.25
N GLN A 31 11.77 0.22 17.12
CA GLN A 31 10.67 1.11 17.49
C GLN A 31 10.00 1.70 16.24
N ALA A 32 8.68 1.55 16.16
CA ALA A 32 7.87 2.08 15.08
C ALA A 32 7.79 3.62 15.12
N PRO A 33 7.63 4.28 13.96
CA PRO A 33 7.56 3.68 12.62
C PRO A 33 8.93 3.32 12.04
N THR A 34 8.95 2.33 11.15
CA THR A 34 10.16 1.78 10.52
C THR A 34 10.29 2.14 9.04
N THR A 35 9.58 3.17 8.57
CA THR A 35 9.54 3.61 7.17
C THR A 35 9.80 5.11 7.06
N LEU A 36 10.23 5.58 5.89
CA LEU A 36 10.61 6.98 5.66
C LEU A 36 9.52 7.81 4.95
N GLY A 37 8.32 7.25 4.76
CA GLY A 37 7.19 7.91 4.10
C GLY A 37 6.76 7.19 2.83
N ILE A 38 6.06 7.91 1.95
CA ILE A 38 5.62 7.43 0.64
C ILE A 38 6.29 8.19 -0.49
N LEU A 39 6.36 7.54 -1.65
CA LEU A 39 6.71 8.12 -2.94
C LEU A 39 5.64 7.73 -3.96
N CYS A 40 5.11 8.69 -4.70
CA CYS A 40 4.19 8.44 -5.80
C CYS A 40 4.38 9.47 -6.91
N ASP A 41 3.78 9.22 -8.08
CA ASP A 41 3.64 10.23 -9.11
C ASP A 41 2.27 10.91 -8.97
N PRO A 42 2.19 12.21 -8.62
CA PRO A 42 0.92 12.94 -8.53
C PRO A 42 0.14 13.01 -9.84
N LYS A 43 0.79 12.77 -10.97
CA LYS A 43 0.15 12.72 -12.29
C LYS A 43 -0.39 11.34 -12.64
N ASN A 44 -0.18 10.33 -11.79
CA ASN A 44 -0.72 9.00 -12.02
C ASN A 44 -2.26 9.07 -12.07
N PRO A 45 -2.92 8.53 -13.11
CA PRO A 45 -4.38 8.60 -13.23
C PRO A 45 -5.14 8.04 -12.02
N ALA A 46 -4.59 7.05 -11.31
CA ALA A 46 -5.17 6.49 -10.09
C ALA A 46 -5.31 7.50 -8.95
N LEU A 47 -4.48 8.55 -8.95
CA LEU A 47 -4.43 9.58 -7.92
C LEU A 47 -5.00 10.93 -8.39
N LYS A 48 -5.61 10.98 -9.59
CA LYS A 48 -6.09 12.22 -10.22
C LYS A 48 -7.09 13.00 -9.37
N GLU A 49 -7.93 12.29 -8.62
CA GLU A 49 -8.95 12.90 -7.74
C GLU A 49 -8.51 12.93 -6.27
N PHE A 50 -7.26 12.57 -5.96
CA PHE A 50 -6.71 12.60 -4.61
C PHE A 50 -5.63 13.69 -4.51
N PRO A 51 -5.80 14.72 -3.67
CA PRO A 51 -4.86 15.83 -3.61
C PRO A 51 -3.51 15.38 -3.05
N THR A 52 -2.52 15.13 -3.91
CA THR A 52 -1.22 14.61 -3.49
C THR A 52 -0.02 15.32 -4.11
N GLN A 53 1.12 15.14 -3.46
CA GLN A 53 2.46 15.47 -3.95
C GLN A 53 3.27 14.18 -4.07
N TYR A 54 4.49 14.28 -4.60
CA TYR A 54 5.34 13.10 -4.82
C TYR A 54 5.91 12.50 -3.52
N HIS A 55 5.63 13.12 -2.37
CA HIS A 55 6.07 12.70 -1.04
C HIS A 55 4.89 12.71 -0.05
N SER A 56 5.10 12.14 1.14
CA SER A 56 4.13 12.21 2.24
C SER A 56 3.79 13.65 2.61
N ASN A 57 2.50 13.91 2.82
CA ASN A 57 1.94 15.14 3.39
C ASN A 57 0.61 14.78 4.07
N TRP A 58 0.00 15.69 4.82
CA TRP A 58 -1.06 15.40 5.81
C TRP A 58 -2.24 14.55 5.31
N GLN A 59 -2.61 14.63 4.04
CA GLN A 59 -3.64 13.77 3.45
C GLN A 59 -3.33 12.27 3.53
N TRP A 60 -2.05 11.89 3.69
CA TRP A 60 -1.61 10.51 3.83
C TRP A 60 -1.63 10.01 5.29
N TRP A 61 -1.88 10.89 6.27
CA TRP A 61 -1.87 10.55 7.69
C TRP A 61 -2.76 9.34 7.99
N ASP A 62 -4.00 9.39 7.53
CA ASP A 62 -4.98 8.32 7.72
C ASP A 62 -4.54 7.03 7.02
N ALA A 63 -4.18 7.11 5.74
CA ALA A 63 -3.77 5.95 4.96
C ALA A 63 -2.56 5.23 5.56
N MET A 64 -1.54 5.98 6.00
CA MET A 64 -0.35 5.42 6.64
C MET A 64 -0.64 4.85 8.03
N SER A 65 -1.61 5.42 8.76
CA SER A 65 -2.04 4.91 10.07
C SER A 65 -2.86 3.62 9.96
N HIS A 66 -3.59 3.43 8.87
CA HIS A 66 -4.54 2.34 8.66
C HIS A 66 -4.15 1.39 7.52
N SER A 67 -2.85 1.13 7.32
CA SER A 67 -2.37 0.28 6.24
C SER A 67 -1.48 -0.89 6.69
N ASN A 68 -1.31 -1.83 5.77
CA ASN A 68 -0.25 -2.82 5.75
C ASN A 68 0.73 -2.46 4.63
N ALA A 69 2.03 -2.57 4.88
CA ALA A 69 3.00 -2.61 3.79
C ALA A 69 2.86 -3.93 3.04
N ILE A 70 3.04 -3.88 1.73
CA ILE A 70 3.13 -5.07 0.90
C ILE A 70 4.56 -5.17 0.37
N ASP A 71 5.23 -6.29 0.64
CA ASP A 71 6.46 -6.63 -0.05
C ASP A 71 6.12 -7.04 -1.48
N LEU A 72 6.49 -6.19 -2.45
CA LEU A 72 6.13 -6.44 -3.85
C LEU A 72 6.85 -7.66 -4.42
N ASP A 73 8.03 -8.01 -3.91
CA ASP A 73 8.75 -9.21 -4.34
C ASP A 73 8.04 -10.51 -3.95
N ALA A 74 7.21 -10.47 -2.89
CA ALA A 74 6.34 -11.60 -2.52
C ALA A 74 5.23 -11.83 -3.56
N VAL A 75 4.82 -10.78 -4.28
CA VAL A 75 3.80 -10.83 -5.33
C VAL A 75 4.44 -11.12 -6.69
N ASP A 76 5.23 -10.17 -7.20
CA ASP A 76 5.98 -10.26 -8.45
C ASP A 76 7.09 -9.19 -8.49
N LYS A 77 8.32 -9.58 -8.85
CA LYS A 77 9.50 -8.68 -8.86
C LYS A 77 9.42 -7.52 -9.85
N ASN A 78 8.59 -7.64 -10.89
CA ASN A 78 8.39 -6.62 -11.91
C ASN A 78 7.20 -5.69 -11.58
N LEU A 79 6.51 -5.95 -10.47
CA LEU A 79 5.36 -5.18 -10.05
C LEU A 79 5.79 -3.78 -9.61
N LYS A 80 5.19 -2.76 -10.24
CA LYS A 80 5.45 -1.35 -9.90
C LYS A 80 4.33 -0.84 -9.01
N PRO A 81 4.64 -0.19 -7.87
CA PRO A 81 3.62 0.41 -7.05
C PRO A 81 3.12 1.72 -7.68
N ILE A 82 1.84 2.00 -7.50
CA ILE A 82 1.24 3.33 -7.69
C ILE A 82 1.66 4.23 -6.52
N VAL A 83 1.64 3.67 -5.30
CA VAL A 83 2.12 4.33 -4.07
C VAL A 83 3.19 3.45 -3.44
N ARG A 84 4.45 3.88 -3.53
CA ARG A 84 5.62 3.24 -2.93
C ARG A 84 5.69 3.64 -1.45
N VAL A 85 6.02 2.69 -0.58
CA VAL A 85 6.52 2.99 0.77
C VAL A 85 8.04 3.00 0.69
N ILE A 86 8.66 4.06 1.19
CA ILE A 86 10.10 4.09 1.36
C ILE A 86 10.42 3.33 2.65
N ASP A 87 11.06 2.18 2.51
CA ASP A 87 11.51 1.36 3.65
C ASP A 87 12.62 2.07 4.44
N ASP A 88 13.27 1.36 5.37
CA ASP A 88 14.44 1.85 6.07
C ASP A 88 15.66 2.07 5.14
N TRP A 89 16.62 2.83 5.66
CA TRP A 89 17.79 3.32 4.94
C TRP A 89 18.82 2.22 4.60
N TYR A 90 18.65 0.99 5.10
CA TYR A 90 19.64 -0.09 4.96
C TYR A 90 19.09 -1.32 4.23
N LYS A 91 17.88 -1.77 4.55
CA LYS A 91 17.23 -2.92 3.91
C LYS A 91 16.64 -2.57 2.56
N ALA A 92 16.06 -1.37 2.44
CA ALA A 92 15.45 -0.87 1.21
C ALA A 92 14.50 -1.89 0.53
N LYS A 93 13.63 -2.55 1.31
CA LYS A 93 12.65 -3.51 0.77
C LYS A 93 11.76 -2.84 -0.29
N PRO A 94 11.34 -3.56 -1.34
CA PRO A 94 10.51 -3.02 -2.41
C PRO A 94 9.03 -2.92 -1.96
N LEU A 95 8.73 -2.04 -1.01
CA LEU A 95 7.42 -1.95 -0.37
C LEU A 95 6.41 -1.11 -1.17
N GLY A 96 5.15 -1.52 -1.17
CA GLY A 96 4.03 -0.77 -1.77
C GLY A 96 2.81 -0.67 -0.85
N LEU A 97 2.00 0.37 -1.06
CA LEU A 97 0.65 0.52 -0.49
C LEU A 97 -0.43 0.23 -1.53
N VAL A 98 -0.24 0.70 -2.76
CA VAL A 98 -1.21 0.55 -3.84
C VAL A 98 -0.46 0.10 -5.09
N PHE A 99 -1.00 -0.90 -5.77
CA PHE A 99 -0.50 -1.39 -7.05
C PHE A 99 -1.65 -1.96 -7.87
N GLU A 100 -1.37 -2.23 -9.13
CA GLU A 100 -2.31 -2.87 -10.04
C GLU A 100 -1.66 -4.03 -10.78
N CYS A 101 -2.46 -5.03 -11.15
CA CYS A 101 -2.01 -6.20 -11.90
C CYS A 101 -3.17 -6.86 -12.65
N LYS A 102 -2.85 -7.80 -13.52
CA LYS A 102 -3.80 -8.74 -14.11
C LYS A 102 -3.78 -10.03 -13.31
N VAL A 103 -4.96 -10.58 -13.03
CA VAL A 103 -5.11 -11.88 -12.38
C VAL A 103 -6.07 -12.72 -13.20
N GLY A 104 -5.56 -13.77 -13.82
CA GLY A 104 -6.32 -14.56 -14.80
C GLY A 104 -6.80 -13.69 -15.96
N LYS A 105 -8.12 -13.66 -16.19
CA LYS A 105 -8.75 -12.80 -17.22
C LYS A 105 -9.16 -11.42 -16.70
N GLY A 106 -8.98 -11.16 -15.41
CA GLY A 106 -9.39 -9.93 -14.74
C GLY A 106 -8.26 -8.93 -14.54
N LYS A 107 -8.63 -7.71 -14.15
CA LYS A 107 -7.74 -6.64 -13.70
C LYS A 107 -8.00 -6.40 -12.22
N LEU A 108 -6.95 -6.18 -11.45
CA LEU A 108 -7.01 -5.98 -10.00
C LEU A 108 -6.24 -4.70 -9.65
N LEU A 109 -6.87 -3.84 -8.86
CA LEU A 109 -6.20 -2.80 -8.10
C LEU A 109 -6.19 -3.25 -6.64
N PHE A 110 -5.00 -3.37 -6.08
CA PHE A 110 -4.80 -3.79 -4.70
C PHE A 110 -4.45 -2.58 -3.83
N SER A 111 -5.12 -2.45 -2.69
CA SER A 111 -4.80 -1.45 -1.67
C SER A 111 -4.52 -2.11 -0.33
N GLY A 112 -3.29 -1.95 0.15
CA GLY A 112 -2.83 -2.27 1.49
C GLY A 112 -3.45 -1.37 2.58
N ILE A 113 -4.11 -0.28 2.18
CA ILE A 113 -4.79 0.67 3.06
C ILE A 113 -6.21 0.18 3.34
N ASP A 114 -6.66 0.31 4.59
CA ASP A 114 -8.06 0.14 4.92
C ASP A 114 -8.85 1.38 4.50
N LEU A 115 -9.51 1.31 3.35
CA LEU A 115 -10.28 2.42 2.78
C LEU A 115 -11.78 2.35 3.12
N ILE A 116 -12.22 1.28 3.80
CA ILE A 116 -13.65 0.94 3.93
C ILE A 116 -14.11 1.10 5.37
N SER A 117 -13.33 0.63 6.35
CA SER A 117 -13.71 0.71 7.76
C SER A 117 -13.83 2.15 8.22
N ASP A 118 -14.97 2.49 8.84
CA ASP A 118 -15.26 3.83 9.37
C ASP A 118 -15.12 4.95 8.32
N SER A 119 -15.43 4.67 7.04
CA SER A 119 -15.25 5.62 5.94
C SER A 119 -15.96 6.97 6.13
N GLU A 120 -17.03 7.00 6.92
CA GLU A 120 -17.78 8.24 7.21
C GLU A 120 -17.03 9.21 8.13
N THR A 121 -16.05 8.73 8.90
CA THR A 121 -15.22 9.58 9.78
C THR A 121 -13.81 9.79 9.24
N ARG A 122 -13.49 9.22 8.08
CA ARG A 122 -12.14 9.20 7.48
C ARG A 122 -12.18 9.81 6.06
N PRO A 123 -12.23 11.15 5.95
CA PRO A 123 -12.43 11.83 4.67
C PRO A 123 -11.31 11.55 3.66
N GLU A 124 -10.06 11.40 4.11
CA GLU A 124 -8.92 11.06 3.26
C GLU A 124 -9.06 9.66 2.65
N ALA A 125 -9.49 8.67 3.45
CA ALA A 125 -9.76 7.32 2.97
C ALA A 125 -10.89 7.31 1.95
N LYS A 126 -11.98 8.04 2.23
CA LYS A 126 -13.13 8.16 1.33
C LYS A 126 -12.74 8.79 -0.01
N GLN A 127 -11.95 9.87 0.01
CA GLN A 127 -11.48 10.53 -1.22
C GLN A 127 -10.49 9.66 -1.99
N LEU A 128 -9.58 8.97 -1.31
CA LEU A 128 -8.64 8.06 -1.96
C LEU A 128 -9.37 6.87 -2.60
N LEU A 129 -10.36 6.29 -1.91
CA LEU A 129 -11.21 5.24 -2.47
C LEU A 129 -11.92 5.71 -3.73
N GLN A 130 -12.51 6.91 -3.70
CA GLN A 130 -13.17 7.50 -4.86
C GLN A 130 -12.21 7.66 -6.05
N SER A 131 -11.01 8.21 -5.82
CA SER A 131 -10.01 8.37 -6.89
C SER A 131 -9.62 7.03 -7.53
N LEU A 132 -9.39 6.01 -6.70
CA LEU A 132 -9.00 4.68 -7.18
C LEU A 132 -10.15 3.98 -7.93
N THR A 133 -11.39 4.10 -7.46
CA THR A 133 -12.55 3.48 -8.13
C THR A 133 -12.93 4.22 -9.42
N SER A 134 -12.87 5.55 -9.43
CA SER A 134 -13.00 6.37 -10.65
C SER A 134 -11.98 5.94 -11.70
N TYR A 135 -10.73 5.72 -11.30
CA TYR A 135 -9.68 5.22 -12.19
C TYR A 135 -9.98 3.82 -12.73
N MET A 136 -10.36 2.87 -11.88
CA MET A 136 -10.72 1.50 -12.29
C MET A 136 -11.90 1.46 -13.27
N ALA A 137 -12.86 2.37 -13.13
CA ALA A 137 -14.01 2.50 -14.02
C ALA A 137 -13.68 3.22 -15.34
N GLY A 138 -12.53 3.90 -15.40
CA GLY A 138 -12.08 4.67 -16.55
C GLY A 138 -11.32 3.84 -17.59
N ASN A 139 -11.02 4.49 -18.72
CA ASN A 139 -10.28 3.90 -19.85
C ASN A 139 -8.76 3.92 -19.64
N GLU A 140 -8.25 4.40 -18.51
CA GLU A 140 -6.81 4.45 -18.22
C GLU A 140 -6.35 3.25 -17.36
N PHE A 141 -7.29 2.43 -16.88
CA PHE A 141 -6.98 1.24 -16.08
C PHE A 141 -6.55 0.06 -16.96
N HIS A 142 -5.26 -0.01 -17.27
CA HIS A 142 -4.65 -1.02 -18.13
C HIS A 142 -3.41 -1.65 -17.49
N PRO A 143 -3.56 -2.39 -16.38
CA PRO A 143 -2.43 -3.08 -15.76
C PRO A 143 -1.80 -4.06 -16.74
N THR A 144 -0.47 -4.15 -16.71
CA THR A 144 0.31 -4.96 -17.66
C THR A 144 0.94 -6.18 -17.02
N THR A 145 1.33 -6.10 -15.76
CA THR A 145 1.93 -7.21 -15.00
C THR A 145 0.90 -8.29 -14.70
N GLU A 146 1.15 -9.52 -15.16
CA GLU A 146 0.33 -10.69 -14.84
C GLU A 146 0.82 -11.35 -13.56
N VAL A 147 -0.11 -11.57 -12.62
CA VAL A 147 0.16 -12.15 -11.30
C VAL A 147 -0.78 -13.35 -11.12
N ALA A 148 -0.22 -14.47 -10.65
CA ALA A 148 -1.01 -15.65 -10.34
C ALA A 148 -1.90 -15.39 -9.11
N ALA A 149 -3.15 -15.85 -9.13
CA ALA A 149 -4.12 -15.57 -8.07
C ALA A 149 -3.62 -16.00 -6.67
N ASN A 150 -2.96 -17.15 -6.60
CA ASN A 150 -2.38 -17.67 -5.36
C ASN A 150 -1.34 -16.72 -4.76
N LYS A 151 -0.59 -15.94 -5.56
CA LYS A 151 0.35 -14.93 -5.05
C LYS A 151 -0.34 -13.80 -4.29
N ILE A 152 -1.54 -13.42 -4.71
CA ILE A 152 -2.35 -12.42 -4.00
C ILE A 152 -2.96 -13.03 -2.73
N GLU A 153 -3.46 -14.26 -2.82
CA GLU A 153 -4.02 -14.99 -1.67
C GLU A 153 -2.96 -15.25 -0.59
N ASP A 154 -1.74 -15.55 -1.01
CA ASP A 154 -0.60 -15.83 -0.14
C ASP A 154 -0.17 -14.63 0.71
N LEU A 155 -0.60 -13.40 0.36
CA LEU A 155 -0.36 -12.21 1.17
C LEU A 155 -1.10 -12.25 2.51
N PHE A 156 -2.25 -12.91 2.57
CA PHE A 156 -3.14 -12.83 3.72
C PHE A 156 -2.82 -13.89 4.76
N LYS A 157 -2.86 -13.49 6.04
CA LYS A 157 -2.85 -14.47 7.13
C LYS A 157 -4.02 -15.42 6.92
N THR A 158 -3.75 -16.72 6.94
CA THR A 158 -4.81 -17.71 6.98
C THR A 158 -5.52 -17.52 8.31
N ASP A 159 -6.74 -16.97 8.29
CA ASP A 159 -7.58 -16.99 9.47
C ASP A 159 -7.74 -18.46 9.85
N LYS A 160 -7.15 -18.87 10.98
CA LYS A 160 -7.73 -19.99 11.71
C LYS A 160 -9.10 -19.48 12.11
N LEU A 161 -10.11 -19.76 11.27
CA LEU A 161 -11.52 -19.73 11.66
C LEU A 161 -11.59 -20.38 13.04
N LYS A 162 -11.77 -19.56 14.07
CA LYS A 162 -12.13 -20.00 15.41
C LYS A 162 -13.63 -19.83 15.55
#